data_AF-A0A4Y2CNI7-F1
#
_entry.id   AF-A0A4Y2CNI7-F1
#
_cell.length_a   1.000
_cell.length_b   1.000
_cell.length_c   1.000
_cell.angle_alpha   90.00
_cell.angle_beta   90.00
_cell.angle_gamma   90.00
#
_symmetry.space_group_name_H-M   'P 1'
#
loop_
_entity.id
_entity.type
_entity.pdbx_description
1 polymer ?
#
loop_
_entity_poly.entity_id
_entity_poly.type
_entity_poly.pdbx_seq_one_letter_code
_entity_poly.pdbx_strand_id
1 'polypeptide(L)'
;MKVADLREIILGSKACKNDPESVENFMSSIVEARKRKEEQSDKLELENKLEFEKIKLEKAKLEAQLALEKAKMSRIGTNKLRKSENRKRAN
;
A
#
# COMPACT_ATOMS: atom_id res chain seq x y z
N MET A 1 17.03 18.93 -8.45
CA MET A 1 18.40 18.99 -8.99
C MET A 1 18.79 17.61 -9.49
N LYS A 2 19.15 17.51 -10.78
CA LYS A 2 19.55 16.24 -11.41
C LYS A 2 21.01 15.93 -11.05
N VAL A 3 21.39 14.66 -11.14
CA VAL A 3 22.80 14.24 -10.91
C VAL A 3 23.74 14.94 -11.90
N ALA A 4 23.28 15.17 -13.13
CA ALA A 4 24.00 15.92 -14.15
C ALA A 4 24.36 17.35 -13.69
N ASP A 5 23.37 18.09 -13.16
CA ASP A 5 23.57 19.46 -12.66
C ASP A 5 24.58 19.50 -11.51
N LEU A 6 24.54 18.51 -10.61
CA LEU A 6 25.47 18.39 -9.48
C LEU A 6 26.90 18.09 -9.96
N ARG A 7 27.02 17.22 -10.96
CA ARG A 7 28.30 16.85 -11.58
C ARG A 7 28.97 18.06 -12.23
N GLU A 8 28.21 18.87 -12.95
CA GLU A 8 28.71 20.05 -13.64
C GLU A 8 29.27 21.09 -12.66
N ILE A 9 28.58 21.32 -11.55
CA ILE A 9 29.04 22.23 -10.47
C ILE A 9 30.34 21.73 -9.83
N ILE A 10 30.42 20.42 -9.56
CA ILE A 10 31.57 19.82 -8.86
C ILE A 10 32.80 19.77 -9.78
N LEU A 11 32.64 19.40 -11.06
CA LEU A 11 33.72 19.39 -12.04
C LEU A 11 34.24 20.80 -12.36
N GLY A 12 33.38 21.83 -12.30
CA GLY A 12 33.79 23.23 -12.42
C GLY A 12 34.53 23.78 -11.19
N SER A 13 34.52 23.06 -10.07
CA SER A 13 35.12 23.51 -8.82
C SER A 13 36.64 23.37 -8.80
N LYS A 14 37.32 24.21 -8.01
CA LYS A 14 38.78 24.06 -7.77
C LYS A 14 39.13 22.73 -7.10
N ALA A 15 38.20 22.11 -6.38
CA ALA A 15 38.43 20.84 -5.69
C ALA A 15 38.71 19.69 -6.68
N CYS A 16 37.99 19.63 -7.80
CA CYS A 16 38.22 18.63 -8.86
C CYS A 16 39.60 18.76 -9.51
N LYS A 17 40.19 19.96 -9.52
CA LYS A 17 41.55 20.17 -10.05
C LYS A 17 42.65 19.73 -9.07
N ASN A 18 42.36 19.75 -7.78
CA ASN A 18 43.32 19.42 -6.74
C ASN A 18 43.34 17.93 -6.42
N ASP A 19 42.17 17.27 -6.47
CA ASP A 19 42.02 15.84 -6.20
C ASP A 19 40.83 15.28 -7.02
N PRO A 20 41.07 14.91 -8.29
CA PRO A 20 40.02 14.41 -9.16
C PRO A 20 39.50 13.03 -8.74
N GLU A 21 40.35 12.20 -8.12
CA GLU A 21 39.98 10.84 -7.72
C GLU A 21 39.00 10.84 -6.54
N SER A 22 39.25 11.68 -5.53
CA SER A 22 38.32 11.87 -4.41
C SER A 22 36.96 12.41 -4.87
N VAL A 23 36.97 13.33 -5.84
CA VAL A 23 35.75 13.87 -6.44
C VAL A 23 34.95 12.79 -7.17
N GLU A 24 35.62 11.94 -7.96
CA GLU A 24 34.95 10.85 -8.68
C GLU A 24 34.37 9.79 -7.71
N ASN A 25 35.10 9.46 -6.64
CA ASN A 25 34.64 8.56 -5.59
C ASN A 25 33.43 9.11 -4.82
N PHE A 26 33.43 10.41 -4.54
CA PHE A 26 32.30 11.10 -3.92
C PHE A 26 31.06 11.10 -4.83
N MET A 27 31.23 11.40 -6.12
CA MET A 27 30.16 11.37 -7.11
C MET A 27 29.56 9.96 -7.25
N SER A 28 30.41 8.93 -7.31
CA SER A 28 29.98 7.53 -7.35
C SER A 28 29.16 7.15 -6.13
N SER A 29 29.61 7.56 -4.94
CA SER A 29 28.89 7.33 -3.67
C SER A 29 27.49 7.96 -3.65
N ILE A 30 27.35 9.17 -4.21
CA ILE A 30 26.06 9.86 -4.31
C ILE A 30 25.10 9.11 -5.24
N VAL A 31 25.59 8.66 -6.40
CA VAL A 31 24.78 7.92 -7.38
C VAL A 31 24.26 6.62 -6.76
N GLU A 32 25.14 5.87 -6.10
CA GLU A 32 24.74 4.63 -5.42
C GLU A 32 23.76 4.87 -4.28
N ALA A 33 23.97 5.90 -3.46
CA ALA A 33 23.06 6.23 -2.37
C ALA A 33 21.66 6.60 -2.91
N ARG A 34 21.60 7.31 -4.04
CA ARG A 34 20.33 7.68 -4.67
C ARG A 34 19.63 6.47 -5.27
N LYS A 35 20.37 5.59 -5.95
CA LYS A 35 19.84 4.33 -6.49
C LYS A 35 19.24 3.46 -5.39
N ARG A 36 19.94 3.30 -4.26
CA ARG A 36 19.42 2.58 -3.09
C ARG A 36 18.14 3.20 -2.52
N LYS A 37 18.07 4.53 -2.47
CA LYS A 37 16.88 5.24 -2.01
C LYS A 37 15.68 5.02 -2.93
N GLU A 38 15.91 5.02 -4.24
CA GLU A 38 14.90 4.78 -5.26
C GLU A 38 14.39 3.32 -5.23
N GLU A 39 15.30 2.35 -5.15
CA GLU A 39 14.94 0.93 -5.01
C GLU A 39 14.12 0.67 -3.72
N GLN A 40 14.47 1.33 -2.61
CA GLN A 40 13.68 1.23 -1.38
C GLN A 40 12.32 1.90 -1.49
N SER A 41 12.21 3.05 -2.16
CA SER A 41 10.92 3.71 -2.36
C SER A 41 10.00 2.88 -3.25
N ASP A 42 10.51 2.32 -4.35
CA ASP A 42 9.73 1.50 -5.28
C ASP A 42 9.23 0.22 -4.58
N LYS A 43 10.10 -0.40 -3.78
CA LYS A 43 9.74 -1.56 -2.97
C LYS A 43 8.64 -1.23 -1.96
N LEU A 44 8.77 -0.13 -1.23
CA LEU A 44 7.76 0.32 -0.26
C LEU A 44 6.43 0.68 -0.94
N GLU A 45 6.47 1.31 -2.11
CA GLU A 45 5.26 1.65 -2.86
C GLU A 45 4.53 0.39 -3.33
N LEU A 46 5.28 -0.62 -3.80
CA LEU A 46 4.71 -1.91 -4.20
C LEU A 46 4.10 -2.66 -3.01
N GLU A 47 4.82 -2.73 -1.88
CA GLU A 47 4.34 -3.37 -0.65
C GLU A 47 3.04 -2.72 -0.15
N ASN A 48 2.99 -1.39 -0.11
CA ASN A 48 1.80 -0.65 0.29
C ASN A 48 0.60 -0.90 -0.64
N LYS A 49 0.81 -0.94 -1.96
CA LYS A 49 -0.28 -1.24 -2.92
C LYS A 49 -0.85 -2.64 -2.69
N LEU A 50 0.02 -3.62 -2.45
CA LEU A 50 -0.39 -5.01 -2.18
C LEU A 50 -1.14 -5.13 -0.85
N GLU A 51 -0.68 -4.45 0.19
CA GLU A 51 -1.34 -4.44 1.50
C GLU A 51 -2.73 -3.80 1.42
N PHE A 52 -2.86 -2.70 0.67
CA PHE A 52 -4.15 -2.05 0.47
C PHE A 52 -5.17 -2.95 -0.26
N GLU A 53 -4.76 -3.66 -1.31
CA GLU A 53 -5.62 -4.63 -2.01
C GLU A 53 -6.02 -5.80 -1.10
N LYS A 54 -5.12 -6.30 -0.25
CA LYS A 54 -5.45 -7.34 0.75
C LYS A 54 -6.52 -6.85 1.73
N ILE A 55 -6.36 -5.65 2.27
CA ILE A 55 -7.33 -5.03 3.20
C ILE A 55 -8.69 -4.89 2.52
N LYS A 56 -8.72 -4.44 1.26
CA LYS A 56 -9.97 -4.29 0.50
C LYS A 56 -10.68 -5.62 0.29
N LEU A 57 -9.92 -6.67 -0.04
CA LEU A 57 -10.45 -8.02 -0.20
C LEU A 57 -11.00 -8.58 1.12
N GLU A 58 -10.27 -8.40 2.22
CA GLU A 58 -10.69 -8.84 3.55
C GLU A 58 -11.96 -8.13 4.01
N LYS A 59 -12.02 -6.81 3.81
CA LYS A 59 -13.22 -6.01 4.09
C LYS A 59 -14.43 -6.51 3.30
N ALA A 60 -14.27 -6.77 2.00
CA ALA A 60 -15.36 -7.31 1.17
C ALA A 60 -15.84 -8.68 1.65
N LYS A 61 -14.92 -9.57 2.09
CA LYS A 61 -15.28 -10.87 2.67
C LYS A 61 -16.08 -10.70 3.97
N LEU A 62 -15.64 -9.81 4.86
CA LEU A 62 -16.34 -9.54 6.12
C LEU A 62 -17.72 -8.93 5.89
N GLU A 63 -17.85 -7.98 4.96
CA GLU A 63 -19.14 -7.40 4.57
C GLU A 63 -20.10 -8.45 3.99
N ALA A 64 -19.61 -9.36 3.14
CA ALA A 64 -20.40 -10.45 2.59
C ALA A 64 -20.87 -11.44 3.68
N GLN A 65 -19.99 -11.79 4.62
CA GLN A 65 -20.35 -12.65 5.76
C GLN A 65 -21.41 -11.98 6.64
N LEU A 66 -21.25 -10.70 6.94
CA LEU A 66 -22.21 -9.93 7.72
C LEU A 66 -23.57 -9.84 7.03
N ALA A 67 -23.60 -9.62 5.71
CA ALA A 67 -24.84 -9.60 4.94
C ALA A 67 -25.55 -10.97 4.96
N LEU A 68 -24.78 -12.06 4.84
CA LEU A 68 -25.31 -13.42 4.93
C LEU A 68 -25.90 -13.72 6.31
N GLU A 69 -25.22 -13.31 7.39
CA GLU A 69 -25.71 -13.48 8.76
C GLU A 69 -27.01 -12.70 9.00
N LYS A 70 -27.07 -11.43 8.58
CA LYS A 70 -28.29 -10.61 8.65
C LYS A 70 -29.44 -11.25 7.89
N ALA A 71 -29.19 -11.80 6.70
CA ALA A 71 -30.20 -12.51 5.92
C ALA A 71 -30.72 -13.77 6.62
N LYS A 72 -29.83 -14.55 7.26
CA LYS A 72 -30.20 -15.73 8.07
C LYS A 72 -31.07 -15.33 9.27
N MET A 73 -30.67 -14.32 10.03
CA MET A 73 -31.41 -13.84 11.19
C MET A 73 -32.80 -13.30 10.81
N SER A 74 -32.89 -12.56 9.71
CA SER A 74 -34.17 -12.09 9.17
C SER A 74 -35.11 -13.24 8.79
N ARG A 75 -34.61 -14.28 8.10
CA ARG A 75 -35.41 -15.48 7.76
C ARG A 75 -35.89 -16.24 9.00
N ILE A 76 -35.07 -16.32 10.05
CA ILE A 76 -35.46 -16.97 11.30
C ILE A 76 -36.57 -16.17 11.99
N GLY A 77 -36.45 -14.84 12.05
CA GLY A 77 -37.47 -13.95 12.60
C GLY A 77 -38.81 -14.07 11.88
N THR A 78 -38.82 -14.05 10.55
CA THR A 78 -40.05 -14.16 9.75
C THR A 78 -40.70 -15.54 9.87
N ASN A 79 -39.92 -16.62 9.92
CA ASN A 79 -40.46 -17.97 10.13
C ASN A 79 -41.07 -18.14 11.53
N LYS A 80 -40.48 -17.54 12.58
CA LYS A 80 -41.07 -17.56 13.93
C LYS A 80 -42.40 -16.80 13.95
N LEU A 81 -42.46 -15.62 13.34
CA LEU A 81 -43.68 -14.83 13.24
C LEU A 81 -44.79 -15.59 12.50
N ARG A 82 -44.50 -16.13 11.31
CA ARG A 82 -45.47 -16.96 10.56
C ARG A 82 -45.99 -18.16 11.35
N LYS A 83 -45.11 -18.89 12.05
CA LYS A 83 -45.53 -20.01 12.92
C LYS A 83 -46.39 -19.58 14.10
N SER A 84 -46.23 -18.34 14.59
CA SER A 84 -47.05 -17.80 15.67
C SER A 84 -48.43 -17.36 15.17
N GLU A 85 -48.51 -16.75 13.99
CA GLU A 85 -49.79 -16.35 13.37
C GLU A 85 -50.64 -17.55 13.00
N ASN A 86 -50.04 -18.60 12.41
CA ASN A 86 -50.78 -19.81 12.07
C ASN A 86 -51.35 -20.52 13.31
N ARG A 87 -50.66 -20.47 14.46
CA ARG A 87 -51.18 -21.01 15.73
C ARG A 87 -52.35 -20.19 16.27
N LYS A 88 -52.31 -18.86 16.14
CA LYS A 88 -53.41 -17.97 16.56
C LYS A 88 -54.67 -18.12 15.70
N ARG A 89 -54.54 -18.53 14.43
CA ARG A 89 -55.68 -18.75 13.52
C ARG A 89 -56.30 -20.15 13.63
N ALA A 90 -55.63 -21.07 14.31
CA ALA A 90 -56.06 -22.47 14.46
C ALA A 90 -56.77 -22.75 15.79
N ASN A 91 -56.79 -21.77 16.71
CA ASN A 91 -57.59 -21.75 17.93
C ASN A 91 -58.76 -20.79 17.75
#